data_AF-A0A3C2DVH7-F1
#
_entry.id   AF-A0A3C2DVH7-F1
#
_cell.length_a   1.000
_cell.length_b   1.000
_cell.length_c   1.000
_cell.angle_alpha   90.00
_cell.angle_beta   90.00
_cell.angle_gamma   90.00
#
_symmetry.space_group_name_H-M   'P 1'
#
loop_
_entity.id
_entity.type
_entity.pdbx_description
1 polymer ?
#
loop_
_entity_poly.entity_id
_entity_poly.type
_entity_poly.pdbx_seq_one_letter_code
_entity_poly.pdbx_strand_id
1 'polypeptide(L)' 'MDRKELIEQNLGLVHACANRFRGRGIEYEELYSAGCLGLVKA' A
#
# COMPACT_ATOMS: atom_id res chain seq x y z
N MET A 1 -5.56 -17.53 -10.16
CA MET A 1 -5.81 -16.31 -9.36
C MET A 1 -5.97 -15.15 -10.31
N ASP A 2 -7.04 -14.38 -10.15
CA ASP A 2 -7.21 -13.12 -10.86
C ASP A 2 -6.23 -12.07 -10.32
N ARG A 3 -5.77 -11.16 -11.18
CA ARG A 3 -4.85 -10.07 -10.79
C ARG A 3 -5.41 -9.23 -9.65
N LYS A 4 -6.72 -8.99 -9.66
CA LYS A 4 -7.42 -8.25 -8.61
C LYS A 4 -7.37 -8.99 -7.27
N GLU A 5 -7.55 -10.31 -7.30
CA GLU A 5 -7.50 -11.18 -6.12
C GLU A 5 -6.10 -11.17 -5.49
N LEU A 6 -5.05 -11.17 -6.31
CA LEU A 6 -3.67 -11.01 -5.85
C LEU A 6 -3.46 -9.64 -5.16
N ILE A 7 -3.96 -8.56 -5.76
CA ILE A 7 -3.84 -7.21 -5.20
C ILE A 7 -4.58 -7.11 -3.86
N GLU A 8 -5.81 -7.61 -3.79
CA GLU A 8 -6.64 -7.59 -2.58
C GLU A 8 -5.98 -8.36 -1.42
N GLN A 9 -5.38 -9.51 -1.70
CA GLN A 9 -4.65 -10.30 -0.70
C GLN A 9 -3.39 -9.58 -0.17
N ASN A 10 -2.84 -8.63 -0.93
CA ASN A 10 -1.62 -7.91 -0.58
C ASN A 10 -1.87 -6.50 -0.01
N LEU A 11 -3.12 -6.07 0.18
CA LEU A 11 -3.42 -4.76 0.79
C LEU A 11 -2.85 -4.64 2.22
N GLY A 12 -2.81 -5.74 2.98
CA GLY A 12 -2.20 -5.78 4.31
C GLY A 12 -0.70 -5.43 4.30
N LEU A 13 0.01 -5.78 3.23
CA LEU A 13 1.42 -5.40 3.05
C LEU A 13 1.56 -3.89 2.88
N VAL A 14 0.65 -3.25 2.14
CA VAL A 14 0.64 -1.80 1.95
C VAL A 14 0.43 -1.08 3.28
N HIS A 15 -0.49 -1.58 4.12
CA HIS A 15 -0.68 -1.07 5.48
C HIS A 15 0.60 -1.15 6.32
N ALA A 16 1.28 -2.29 6.32
CA ALA A 16 2.53 -2.48 7.08
C ALA A 16 3.64 -1.53 6.59
N CYS A 17 3.77 -1.37 5.27
CA CYS A 17 4.71 -0.42 4.66
C CYS A 17 4.37 1.03 5.02
N ALA A 18 3.12 1.48 4.82
CA ALA A 18 2.70 2.84 5.13
C ALA A 18 2.89 3.17 6.62
N ASN A 19 2.58 2.24 7.53
CA ASN A 19 2.84 2.41 8.96
C ASN A 19 4.32 2.58 9.28
N ARG A 20 5.22 1.86 8.60
CA ARG A 20 6.68 2.01 8.79
C ARG A 20 7.19 3.40 8.39
N PHE A 21 6.52 4.06 7.44
CA PHE A 21 6.90 5.39 6.95
C PHE A 21 6.11 6.55 7.58
N ARG A 22 5.19 6.27 8.52
CA ARG A 22 4.48 7.32 9.27
C ARG A 22 5.45 8.22 10.05
N GLY A 23 5.03 9.46 10.29
CA GLY A 23 5.79 10.44 11.07
C GLY A 23 6.93 11.11 10.30
N ARG A 24 7.03 10.91 8.98
CA ARG A 24 8.02 11.55 8.09
C ARG A 24 7.52 12.84 7.41
N GLY A 25 6.44 13.43 7.92
CA GLY A 25 5.82 14.63 7.33
C GLY A 25 4.94 14.37 6.11
N ILE A 26 4.57 13.10 5.87
CA ILE A 26 3.59 12.69 4.85
C ILE A 26 2.42 12.05 5.57
N GLU A 27 1.21 12.43 5.19
CA GLU A 27 -0.01 11.88 5.77
C GLU A 27 -0.15 10.40 5.46
N TYR A 28 -0.74 9.66 6.39
CA TYR A 28 -0.87 8.22 6.23
C TYR A 28 -1.69 7.83 4.99
N GLU A 29 -2.76 8.57 4.68
CA GLU A 29 -3.58 8.32 3.50
C GLU A 29 -2.80 8.50 2.20
N GLU A 30 -1.89 9.48 2.14
CA GLU A 30 -0.99 9.66 0.99
C GLU A 30 0.00 8.50 0.87
N LEU A 31 0.63 8.08 1.99
CA LEU A 31 1.53 6.93 2.01
C LEU A 31 0.83 5.64 1.57
N TYR A 32 -0.39 5.43 2.07
CA TYR A 32 -1.20 4.26 1.74
C TYR A 32 -1.62 4.27 0.27
N SER A 33 -2.09 5.41 -0.25
CA SER A 33 -2.51 5.57 -1.65
C SER A 33 -1.33 5.37 -2.62
N ALA A 34 -0.17 5.95 -2.31
CA ALA A 34 1.05 5.75 -3.08
C ALA A 34 1.51 4.28 -3.05
N GLY A 35 1.39 3.62 -1.90
CA GLY A 35 1.71 2.20 -1.74
C GLY A 35 0.77 1.28 -2.52
N CYS A 36 -0.54 1.57 -2.54
CA CYS A 36 -1.52 0.87 -3.38
C CYS A 36 -1.19 1.02 -4.87
N LEU A 37 -0.80 2.22 -5.32
CA LEU A 37 -0.36 2.44 -6.70
C LEU A 37 0.90 1.63 -7.04
N GLY A 38 1.84 1.52 -6.10
CA GLY A 38 3.03 0.67 -6.23
C GLY A 38 2.67 -0.82 -6.35
N LEU A 39 1.76 -1.30 -5.51
CA LEU A 39 1.26 -2.68 -5.55
C LEU A 39 0.59 -3.03 -6.87
N VAL A 40 -0.16 -2.09 -7.46
CA VAL A 40 -0.82 -2.28 -8.76
C VAL A 40 0.18 -2.26 -9.92
N LYS A 41 1.39 -1.73 -9.76
CA LYS A 41 2.42 -1.67 -10.82
C LYS A 41 3.45 -2.79 -10.73
N ALA A 42 3.49 -3.52 -9.62
CA ALA A 42 4.28 -4.74 -9.45
C ALA A 42 3.72 -5.89 -10.29
#